data_AF-A0A6H1ZSG0-F1
#
_entry.id   AF-A0A6H1ZSG0-F1
#
_cell.length_a   1.000
_cell.length_b   1.000
_cell.length_c   1.000
_cell.angle_alpha   90.00
_cell.angle_beta   90.00
_cell.angle_gamma   90.00
#
_symmetry.space_group_name_H-M   'P 1'
#
loop_
_entity.id
_entity.type
_entity.pdbx_description
1 polymer ?
#
loop_
_entity_poly.entity_id
_entity_poly.type
_entity_poly.pdbx_seq_one_letter_code
_entity_poly.pdbx_strand_id
1 'polypeptide(L)'
;MDKNKIIKSVAGGLRRMDTKPDYFLFCGEDEWCWDEEKILEIPVLHSYCVRNTMTDADVPFIPLWNVEKDHMMDRADFNRGYEENC
;
A
#
# COMPACT_ATOMS: atom_id res chain seq x y z
N MET A 1 13.28 5.22 2.17
CA MET A 1 12.66 6.24 1.27
C MET A 1 12.15 7.43 2.08
N ASP A 2 12.13 8.65 1.52
CA ASP A 2 11.52 9.81 2.20
C ASP A 2 10.01 9.62 2.39
N LYS A 3 9.48 10.06 3.54
CA LYS A 3 8.06 9.91 3.90
C LYS A 3 7.13 10.59 2.88
N ASN A 4 7.53 11.74 2.33
CA ASN A 4 6.73 12.39 1.28
C ASN A 4 6.72 11.61 -0.02
N LYS A 5 7.82 10.90 -0.33
CA LYS A 5 7.87 10.04 -1.51
C LYS A 5 6.94 8.84 -1.34
N ILE A 6 6.90 8.23 -0.15
CA ILE A 6 5.91 7.19 0.21
C ILE A 6 4.49 7.70 0.00
N ILE A 7 4.16 8.87 0.55
CA ILE A 7 2.82 9.46 0.44
C ILE A 7 2.45 9.70 -1.03
N LYS A 8 3.37 10.21 -1.84
CA LYS A 8 3.16 10.43 -3.28
C LYS A 8 2.94 9.10 -4.03
N SER A 9 3.71 8.07 -3.72
CA SER A 9 3.54 6.74 -4.31
C SER A 9 2.19 6.13 -3.93
N VAL A 10 1.80 6.16 -2.65
CA VAL A 10 0.47 5.67 -2.22
C VAL A 10 -0.66 6.47 -2.87
N ALA A 11 -0.52 7.81 -2.99
CA ALA A 11 -1.48 8.64 -3.72
C ALA A 11 -1.52 8.30 -5.22
N GLY A 12 -0.39 7.90 -5.81
CA GLY A 12 -0.29 7.38 -7.17
C GLY A 12 -1.09 6.09 -7.36
N GLY A 13 -0.89 5.13 -6.47
CA GLY A 13 -1.64 3.86 -6.46
C GLY A 13 -3.15 4.08 -6.30
N LEU A 14 -3.55 4.86 -5.29
CA LEU A 14 -4.97 5.15 -5.02
C LEU A 14 -5.70 5.80 -6.21
N ARG A 15 -5.01 6.59 -7.03
CA ARG A 15 -5.62 7.25 -8.21
C ARG A 15 -5.97 6.29 -9.34
N ARG A 16 -5.39 5.09 -9.36
CA ARG A 16 -5.65 4.08 -10.39
C ARG A 16 -6.72 3.06 -10.00
N MET A 17 -7.08 3.01 -8.72
CA MET A 17 -8.06 2.06 -8.21
C MET A 17 -9.47 2.56 -8.49
N ASP A 18 -10.37 1.65 -8.84
CA ASP A 18 -11.80 1.94 -8.96
C ASP A 18 -12.47 1.98 -7.58
N THR A 19 -11.90 1.27 -6.60
CA THR A 19 -12.42 1.23 -5.24
C THR A 19 -11.40 1.70 -4.21
N LYS A 20 -11.84 2.56 -3.27
CA LYS A 20 -10.99 2.99 -2.15
C LYS A 20 -10.87 1.84 -1.13
N PRO A 21 -9.66 1.52 -0.64
CA PRO A 21 -9.49 0.54 0.42
C PRO A 21 -9.93 1.08 1.79
N ASP A 22 -10.34 0.18 2.68
CA ASP A 22 -10.72 0.50 4.05
C ASP A 22 -9.50 0.65 4.96
N TYR A 23 -8.45 -0.13 4.69
CA TYR A 23 -7.19 -0.12 5.43
C TYR A 23 -6.01 -0.30 4.48
N PHE A 24 -4.84 0.12 4.94
CA PHE A 24 -3.59 -0.39 4.42
C PHE A 24 -2.93 -1.31 5.43
N LEU A 25 -2.35 -2.40 4.94
CA LEU A 25 -1.38 -3.19 5.70
C LEU A 25 0.02 -2.69 5.37
N PHE A 26 0.72 -2.15 6.36
CA PHE A 26 2.13 -1.83 6.24
C PHE A 26 2.98 -3.07 6.53
N CYS A 27 3.80 -3.46 5.56
CA CYS A 27 4.70 -4.62 5.61
C CYS A 27 6.15 -4.20 5.30
N GLY A 28 6.61 -3.07 5.83
CA GLY A 28 7.98 -2.60 5.62
C GLY A 28 9.01 -3.39 6.44
N GLU A 29 10.19 -3.60 5.86
CA GLU A 29 11.41 -4.08 6.55
C GLU A 29 12.51 -3.02 6.41
N ASP A 30 13.42 -2.96 7.40
CA ASP A 30 14.71 -2.25 7.57
C ASP A 30 14.93 -0.84 6.96
N GLU A 31 14.47 -0.54 5.74
CA GLU A 31 14.63 0.74 5.04
C GLU A 31 13.34 1.59 4.98
N TRP A 32 12.21 1.00 5.41
CA TRP A 32 10.89 1.61 5.37
C TRP A 32 10.32 1.68 6.78
N CYS A 33 10.14 2.89 7.29
CA CYS A 33 9.48 3.13 8.56
C CYS A 33 8.19 3.91 8.32
N TRP A 34 7.09 3.40 8.88
CA TRP A 34 5.83 4.11 8.97
C TRP A 34 5.29 3.97 10.38
N ASP A 35 5.29 5.07 11.13
CA ASP A 35 4.92 5.14 12.53
C ASP A 35 3.54 5.79 12.76
N GLU A 36 2.91 6.29 11.69
CA GLU A 36 1.60 6.92 11.76
C GLU A 36 0.47 5.89 11.67
N GLU A 37 -0.61 6.14 12.41
CA GLU A 37 -1.83 5.33 12.39
C GLU A 37 -2.59 5.39 11.06
N LYS A 38 -2.24 6.35 10.19
CA LYS A 38 -2.93 6.62 8.92
C LYS A 38 -1.94 7.00 7.83
N ILE A 39 -2.36 6.82 6.60
CA ILE A 39 -1.75 7.41 5.40
C ILE A 39 -2.88 7.90 4.49
N LEU A 40 -2.83 9.17 4.07
CA LEU A 40 -3.87 9.79 3.25
C LEU A 40 -5.29 9.57 3.83
N GLU A 41 -5.41 9.75 5.15
CA GLU A 41 -6.63 9.55 5.94
C GLU A 41 -7.13 8.10 6.05
N ILE A 42 -6.46 7.13 5.41
CA ILE A 42 -6.79 5.70 5.48
C ILE A 42 -6.00 5.06 6.63
N PRO A 43 -6.67 4.32 7.55
CA PRO A 43 -5.99 3.62 8.64
C PRO A 43 -4.93 2.63 8.18
N VAL A 44 -3.84 2.55 8.92
CA VAL A 44 -2.73 1.63 8.69
C VAL A 44 -2.72 0.56 9.77
N LEU A 45 -2.69 -0.69 9.34
CA LEU A 45 -2.43 -1.86 10.18
C LEU A 45 -0.95 -2.22 10.03
N HIS A 46 -0.26 -2.41 11.14
CA HIS A 46 1.14 -2.82 11.15
C HIS A 46 1.24 -4.33 11.28
N SER A 47 1.90 -4.95 10.32
CA SER A 47 2.22 -6.37 10.39
C SER A 47 3.70 -6.54 10.74
N TYR A 48 3.97 -7.48 11.66
CA TYR A 48 5.31 -8.01 11.88
C TYR A 48 5.62 -9.21 10.95
N CYS A 49 4.76 -9.48 9.94
CA CYS A 49 4.98 -10.60 9.03
C CYS A 49 6.14 -10.30 8.08
N VAL A 50 7.12 -11.21 8.09
CA VAL A 50 8.17 -11.33 7.07
C VAL A 50 7.51 -11.43 5.70
N ARG A 51 7.90 -10.60 4.74
CA ARG A 51 7.48 -10.78 3.36
C ARG A 51 8.10 -12.08 2.84
N ASN A 52 7.30 -13.12 2.66
CA ASN A 52 7.66 -14.12 1.66
C ASN A 52 7.60 -13.40 0.31
N THR A 53 8.76 -13.23 -0.29
CA THR A 53 9.17 -12.55 -1.54
C THR A 53 8.43 -13.01 -2.80
N MET A 54 7.10 -13.03 -2.76
CA MET A 54 6.19 -13.47 -3.84
C MET A 54 5.36 -12.32 -4.42
N THR A 55 5.80 -11.07 -4.27
CA THR A 55 5.18 -9.93 -4.94
C THR A 55 6.28 -9.11 -5.60
N ASP A 56 6.29 -9.08 -6.93
CA ASP A 56 7.26 -8.40 -7.81
C ASP A 56 7.40 -6.87 -7.58
N ALA A 57 6.67 -6.32 -6.63
CA ALA A 57 6.67 -4.91 -6.31
C ALA A 57 7.15 -4.70 -4.86
N ASP A 58 8.22 -3.92 -4.68
CA ASP A 58 8.74 -3.43 -3.39
C ASP A 58 7.79 -2.41 -2.73
N VAL A 59 6.48 -2.65 -2.79
CA VAL A 59 5.44 -1.73 -2.32
C VAL A 59 5.19 -2.00 -0.84
N PRO A 60 5.56 -1.11 0.11
CA PRO A 60 5.45 -1.32 1.55
C PRO A 60 4.01 -1.38 2.08
N PHE A 61 3.02 -0.94 1.30
CA PHE A 61 1.60 -0.92 1.68
C PHE A 61 0.77 -1.85 0.82
N ILE A 62 -0.11 -2.62 1.45
CA ILE A 62 -1.06 -3.50 0.75
C ILE A 62 -2.48 -3.00 1.05
N PRO A 63 -3.28 -2.64 0.04
CA PRO A 63 -4.67 -2.23 0.26
C PRO A 63 -5.55 -3.42 0.70
N LEU A 64 -6.42 -3.18 1.67
CA LEU A 64 -7.36 -4.14 2.24
C LEU A 64 -8.80 -3.57 2.24
N TRP A 65 -9.78 -4.46 2.09
CA TRP A 65 -11.21 -4.15 2.06
C TRP A 65 -11.97 -5.07 3.03
N ASN A 66 -13.02 -4.54 3.66
CA ASN A 66 -13.89 -5.26 4.60
C ASN A 66 -14.99 -6.08 3.91
N VAL A 67 -15.05 -6.06 2.58
CA VAL A 67 -16.08 -6.76 1.80
C VAL A 67 -15.50 -7.98 1.11
N GLU A 68 -16.26 -9.07 1.07
CA GLU A 68 -15.93 -10.24 0.24
C GLU A 68 -16.22 -9.92 -1.22
N LYS A 69 -15.25 -9.28 -1.88
CA LYS A 69 -15.22 -9.06 -3.33
C LYS A 69 -13.81 -9.38 -3.83
N ASP A 70 -13.73 -9.84 -5.07
CA ASP A 70 -12.44 -9.97 -5.75
C ASP A 70 -11.87 -8.57 -6.07
N HIS A 71 -10.74 -8.26 -5.42
CA HIS A 71 -9.99 -7.00 -5.56
C HIS A 71 -8.63 -7.20 -6.24
N MET A 72 -8.44 -8.31 -6.98
CA MET A 72 -7.17 -8.56 -7.68
C MET A 72 -6.81 -7.43 -8.67
N MET A 73 -7.80 -6.91 -9.41
CA MET A 73 -7.60 -5.80 -10.34
C MET A 73 -7.22 -4.51 -9.61
N ASP A 74 -7.95 -4.13 -8.56
CA ASP A 74 -7.63 -2.94 -7.75
C ASP A 74 -6.21 -3.01 -7.15
N ARG A 75 -5.78 -4.19 -6.72
CA ARG A 75 -4.40 -4.41 -6.22
C ARG A 75 -3.35 -4.23 -7.32
N ALA A 76 -3.60 -4.77 -8.51
CA ALA A 76 -2.70 -4.62 -9.64
C ALA A 76 -2.57 -3.14 -10.06
N ASP A 77 -3.69 -2.42 -10.13
CA ASP A 77 -3.73 -1.00 -10.46
C ASP A 77 -3.07 -0.13 -9.38
N PHE A 78 -3.26 -0.47 -8.11
CA PHE A 78 -2.56 0.17 -7.00
C PHE A 78 -1.04 0.04 -7.14
N ASN A 79 -0.52 -1.18 -7.34
CA ASN A 79 0.92 -1.43 -7.46
C ASN A 79 1.51 -0.64 -8.64
N ARG A 80 0.83 -0.66 -9.79
CA ARG A 80 1.24 0.09 -10.98
C ARG A 80 1.29 1.59 -10.73
N GLY A 81 0.27 2.15 -10.07
CA GLY A 81 0.25 3.58 -9.75
C GLY A 81 1.28 3.97 -8.70
N TYR A 82 1.60 3.05 -7.79
CA TYR A 82 2.65 3.23 -6.80
C TYR A 82 4.03 3.32 -7.45
N GLU A 83 4.37 2.36 -8.32
CA GLU A 83 5.67 2.27 -9.01
C GLU A 83 5.96 3.46 -9.92
N GLU A 84 4.96 3.99 -10.62
CA GLU A 84 5.11 5.18 -11.48
C GLU A 84 5.51 6.45 -10.73
N ASN A 85 5.35 6.46 -9.40
CA ASN A 85 5.64 7.59 -8.53
C ASN A 85 6.82 7.30 -7.58
N CYS A 86 7.50 6.16 -7.74
CA CYS A 86 8.70 5.75 -7.01
C CYS A 86 10.02 6.24 -7.66
#